data_AF-A0A959LIX9-F1
#
_entry.id   AF-A0A959LIX9-F1
#
_cell.length_a   1.000
_cell.length_b   1.000
_cell.length_c   1.000
_cell.angle_alpha   90.00
_cell.angle_beta   90.00
_cell.angle_gamma   90.00
#
_symmetry.space_group_name_H-M   'P 1'
#
loop_
_entity.id
_entity.type
_entity.pdbx_description
1 polymer ?
#
loop_
_entity_poly.entity_id
_entity_poly.type
_entity_poly.pdbx_seq_one_letter_code
_entity_poly.pdbx_strand_id
1 'polypeptide(L)' 'VTIEICSACDCMTLDWTTLPVKPGEKGVIKAHFDTTKKEPGDVVNDFINVILENRDPVTGYPIIYELKYQAIITE' A
#
# COMPACT_ATOMS: atom_id res chain seq x y z
N VAL A 1 -12.54 8.89 -7.00
CA VAL A 1 -12.10 8.18 -5.79
C VAL A 1 -10.78 8.76 -5.35
N THR A 2 -10.60 8.96 -4.05
CA THR A 2 -9.39 9.51 -3.42
C THR A 2 -8.89 8.52 -2.38
N ILE A 3 -7.58 8.46 -2.19
CA ILE A 3 -6.95 7.64 -1.15
C ILE A 3 -6.84 8.51 0.11
N GLU A 4 -7.50 8.09 1.18
CA GLU A 4 -7.50 8.77 2.47
C GLU A 4 -6.23 8.41 3.26
N ILE A 5 -5.91 7.10 3.33
CA ILE A 5 -4.76 6.58 4.06
C ILE A 5 -4.03 5.58 3.18
N CYS A 6 -2.71 5.71 3.11
CA CYS A 6 -1.81 4.73 2.53
C CYS A 6 -0.68 4.48 3.54
N SER A 7 -0.57 3.26 4.07
CA SER A 7 0.39 2.95 5.14
C SER A 7 1.06 1.58 4.94
N ALA A 8 2.31 1.49 5.41
CA ALA A 8 3.15 0.29 5.40
C ALA A 8 4.12 0.32 6.60
N CYS A 9 5.00 -0.69 6.73
CA CYS A 9 6.10 -0.65 7.68
C CYS A 9 7.00 0.58 7.50
N ASP A 10 7.75 0.90 8.55
CA ASP A 10 8.86 1.85 8.53
C ASP A 10 9.96 1.49 7.53
N CYS A 11 10.04 0.22 7.13
CA CYS A 11 10.92 -0.29 6.09
C CYS A 11 10.47 0.02 4.65
N MET A 12 9.34 0.71 4.47
CA MET A 12 8.81 1.11 3.17
C MET A 12 8.57 2.62 3.10
N THR A 13 8.99 3.22 1.99
CA THR A 13 8.58 4.56 1.59
C THR A 13 7.52 4.45 0.51
N LEU A 14 6.40 5.14 0.70
CA LEU A 14 5.27 5.13 -0.22
C LEU A 14 5.14 6.48 -0.94
N ASP A 15 4.94 6.43 -2.25
CA ASP A 15 4.55 7.57 -3.09
C ASP A 15 3.29 7.15 -3.86
N TRP A 16 2.18 7.85 -3.68
CA TRP A 16 0.90 7.46 -4.27
C TRP A 16 0.16 8.64 -4.89
N THR A 17 -0.79 8.30 -5.75
CA THR A 17 -1.68 9.28 -6.37
C THR A 17 -2.55 9.96 -5.31
N THR A 18 -2.31 11.25 -5.07
CA THR A 18 -3.06 12.06 -4.11
C THR A 18 -4.23 12.80 -4.75
N LEU A 19 -4.20 12.98 -6.07
CA LEU A 19 -5.30 13.58 -6.82
C LEU A 19 -6.47 12.60 -6.97
N PRO A 20 -7.72 13.10 -7.06
CA PRO A 20 -8.87 12.25 -7.33
C PRO A 20 -8.71 11.46 -8.63
N VAL A 21 -8.84 10.13 -8.55
CA VAL A 21 -8.87 9.22 -9.70
C VAL A 21 -10.31 9.16 -10.22
N LYS A 22 -10.53 9.48 -11.49
CA LYS A 22 -11.87 9.46 -12.10
C LYS A 22 -12.27 8.03 -12.48
N PRO A 23 -13.57 7.77 -12.69
CA PRO A 23 -14.03 6.48 -13.23
C PRO A 23 -13.31 6.15 -14.56
N GLY A 24 -12.72 4.96 -14.63
CA GLY A 24 -11.95 4.50 -15.80
C GLY A 24 -10.48 4.91 -15.82
N GLU A 25 -10.06 5.84 -14.94
CA GLU A 25 -8.64 6.18 -14.75
C GLU A 25 -7.98 5.21 -13.75
N LYS A 26 -6.65 5.23 -13.71
CA LYS A 26 -5.85 4.41 -12.80
C LYS A 26 -5.06 5.31 -11.85
N GLY A 27 -5.15 5.01 -10.56
CA GLY A 27 -4.18 5.50 -9.57
C GLY A 27 -2.95 4.60 -9.55
N VAL A 28 -1.82 5.15 -9.11
CA VAL A 28 -0.56 4.43 -8.94
C VAL A 28 -0.08 4.61 -7.51
N ILE A 29 0.39 3.50 -6.92
CA ILE A 29 1.12 3.46 -5.64
C ILE A 29 2.50 2.89 -5.96
N LYS A 30 3.54 3.64 -5.65
CA LYS A 30 4.93 3.22 -5.71
C LYS A 30 5.41 2.96 -4.29
N ALA A 31 5.91 1.75 -4.07
CA ALA A 31 6.53 1.37 -2.81
C ALA A 31 8.02 1.17 -3.05
N HIS A 32 8.84 1.77 -2.18
CA HIS A 32 10.28 1.55 -2.13
C HIS A 32 10.60 0.83 -0.82
N PHE A 33 11.07 -0.41 -0.94
CA PHE A 33 11.42 -1.26 0.19
C PHE A 33 12.92 -1.13 0.47
N ASP A 34 13.27 -0.63 1.66
CA ASP A 34 14.65 -0.45 2.09
C ASP A 34 15.18 -1.72 2.78
N THR A 35 16.09 -2.41 2.10
CA THR A 35 16.73 -3.64 2.58
C THR A 35 18.02 -3.38 3.36
N THR A 36 18.51 -2.14 3.44
CA THR A 36 19.82 -1.82 4.03
C THR A 36 19.93 -2.14 5.52
N LYS A 37 18.79 -2.25 6.20
CA LYS A 37 18.67 -2.63 7.63
C LYS A 37 18.23 -4.08 7.85
N LYS A 38 18.29 -4.92 6.81
CA LYS A 38 17.88 -6.33 6.85
C LYS A 38 19.08 -7.25 6.68
N GLU A 39 18.99 -8.45 7.22
CA GLU A 39 20.03 -9.47 7.12
C GLU A 39 19.71 -10.48 6.00
N PRO A 40 20.71 -11.03 5.30
CA PRO A 40 20.49 -12.14 4.38
C PRO A 40 19.78 -13.32 5.07
N GLY A 41 18.77 -13.87 4.41
CA GLY A 41 17.89 -14.90 4.97
C GLY A 41 16.64 -14.34 5.67
N ASP A 42 16.55 -13.02 5.90
CA ASP A 42 15.33 -12.41 6.40
C ASP A 42 14.16 -12.63 5.43
N VAL A 43 13.04 -13.06 6.00
CA VAL A 43 11.76 -13.15 5.29
C VAL A 43 10.85 -12.05 5.82
N VAL A 44 10.59 -11.04 5.01
CA VAL A 44 9.67 -9.96 5.31
C VAL A 44 8.30 -10.32 4.76
N ASN A 45 7.32 -10.49 5.64
CA ASN A 45 5.92 -10.70 5.31
C ASN A 45 5.12 -9.52 5.84
N ASP A 46 4.66 -8.65 4.96
CA ASP A 46 3.96 -7.43 5.38
C ASP A 46 2.94 -7.01 4.32
N PHE A 47 2.26 -5.89 4.57
CA PHE A 47 1.19 -5.40 3.72
C PHE A 47 1.16 -3.88 3.65
N ILE A 48 0.70 -3.38 2.50
CA ILE A 48 0.35 -1.97 2.32
C ILE A 48 -1.16 -1.85 2.49
N ASN A 49 -1.60 -1.03 3.45
CA ASN A 49 -3.01 -0.70 3.64
C ASN A 49 -3.36 0.53 2.82
N VAL A 50 -4.44 0.44 2.06
CA VAL A 50 -5.01 1.55 1.30
C VAL A 50 -6.47 1.71 1.70
N ILE A 51 -6.79 2.84 2.32
CA ILE A 51 -8.16 3.20 2.69
C ILE A 51 -8.62 4.28 1.74
N LEU A 52 -9.75 4.05 1.09
CA LEU A 52 -10.37 5.04 0.23
C LEU A 52 -11.32 5.94 1.04
N GLU A 53 -11.39 7.21 0.65
CA GLU A 53 -12.38 8.14 1.21
C GLU A 53 -13.83 7.71 0.85
N ASN A 54 -13.98 7.00 -0.27
CA ASN A 54 -15.24 6.40 -0.68
C ASN A 54 -15.66 5.28 0.28
N ARG A 55 -16.94 5.27 0.65
CA ARG A 55 -17.58 4.18 1.40
C ARG A 55 -18.27 3.22 0.45
N ASP A 56 -18.34 1.96 0.88
CA ASP A 56 -19.11 0.93 0.19
C ASP A 56 -20.60 1.34 0.17
N PRO A 57 -21.25 1.38 -1.00
CA PRO A 57 -22.61 1.90 -1.14
C PRO A 57 -23.67 0.95 -0.59
N VAL A 58 -23.34 -0.33 -0.33
CA VAL A 58 -24.25 -1.33 0.20
C VAL A 58 -24.20 -1.36 1.73
N THR A 59 -22.99 -1.30 2.29
CA THR A 59 -22.74 -1.48 3.72
C THR A 59 -22.43 -0.19 4.47
N GLY A 60 -22.01 0.87 3.77
CA GLY A 60 -21.58 2.14 4.36
C GLY A 60 -20.19 2.12 5.02
N TYR A 61 -19.50 0.98 4.98
CA TYR A 61 -18.17 0.83 5.57
C TYR A 61 -17.07 1.43 4.68
N PRO A 62 -15.92 1.82 5.27
CA PRO A 62 -14.75 2.21 4.49
C PRO A 62 -14.31 1.11 3.54
N ILE A 63 -13.89 1.48 2.33
CA ILE A 63 -13.31 0.53 1.38
C ILE A 63 -11.81 0.44 1.67
N ILE A 64 -11.37 -0.76 2.08
CA ILE A 64 -9.98 -1.04 2.46
C ILE A 64 -9.40 -2.07 1.50
N TYR A 65 -8.23 -1.78 0.96
CA TYR A 65 -7.41 -2.74 0.23
C TYR A 65 -6.16 -3.08 1.04
N GLU A 66 -5.89 -4.37 1.16
CA GLU A 66 -4.70 -4.90 1.81
C GLU A 66 -3.81 -5.57 0.75
N LEU A 67 -2.69 -4.95 0.43
CA LEU A 67 -1.73 -5.42 -0.56
C LEU A 67 -0.61 -6.18 0.16
N LYS A 68 -0.76 -7.50 0.29
CA LYS A 68 0.25 -8.36 0.92
C LYS A 68 1.45 -8.55 0.00
N TYR A 69 2.64 -8.54 0.59
CA TYR A 69 3.87 -8.88 -0.09
C TYR A 69 4.75 -9.77 0.80
N GLN A 70 5.62 -10.52 0.12
CA GLN A 70 6.68 -11.29 0.74
C GLN A 70 7.98 -10.96 0.04
N ALA A 71 9.02 -10.62 0.81
CA ALA A 71 10.36 -10.43 0.32
C ALA A 71 11.32 -11.36 1.07
N ILE A 72 12.18 -12.04 0.32
CA ILE A 72 13.26 -12.88 0.87
C ILE A 72 14.56 -12.15 0.55
N ILE A 73 15.29 -11.75 1.59
CA ILE A 73 16.57 -11.07 1.41
C ILE A 73 17.62 -12.12 1.06
N THR A 74 18.17 -12.03 -0.14
CA THR A 74 19.28 -12.88 -0.59
C THR A 74 20.60 -12.12 -0.51
N GLU A 75 21.71 -12.86 -0.45
CA GLU A 75 23.07 -12.31 -0.57
C GLU A 75 23.34 -11.69 -1.95
#